data_AF-X1K9T7-F1
#
_entry.id   AF-X1K9T7-F1
#
_cell.length_a   1.000
_cell.length_b   1.000
_cell.length_c   1.000
_cell.angle_alpha   90.00
_cell.angle_beta   90.00
_cell.angle_gamma   90.00
#
_symmetry.space_group_name_H-M   'P 1'
#
loop_
_entity.id
_entity.type
_entity.pdbx_description
1 polymer ?
#
loop_
_entity_poly.entity_id
_entity_poly.type
_entity_poly.pdbx_seq_one_letter_code
_entity_poly.pdbx_strand_id
1 'polypeptide(L)'
;MNYKFWSEDEVKYLSSQLKYKTRGQIAKDLGRGISSIRSKMRHLGIQSDYHKRTDDHTLLDTEAAYIGGLFDGEGNITLAREKTKLSQRGFIIRLEIRVDNTNKNALDFISDATHIGRVYTYEKDNRKPLYSWQLRRLADIKALLEQLLPYLIIKRERAKLTIEYCEGRLSKRYHAAYDERELQLVGEISKLNHRGEKNDTRVSGV
;
A
#
# COMPACT_ATOMS: atom_id res chain seq x y z
N MET A 1 12.00 -34.65 -10.27
CA MET A 1 11.51 -33.29 -10.62
C MET A 1 11.15 -33.30 -12.09
N ASN A 2 9.88 -33.09 -12.43
CA ASN A 2 9.43 -33.07 -13.83
C ASN A 2 9.66 -31.64 -14.38
N TYR A 3 10.73 -31.44 -15.13
CA TYR A 3 11.09 -30.12 -15.66
C TYR A 3 10.21 -29.79 -16.87
N LYS A 4 9.21 -28.91 -16.69
CA LYS A 4 8.40 -28.40 -17.79
C LYS A 4 9.16 -27.28 -18.53
N PHE A 5 9.86 -27.63 -19.60
CA PHE A 5 10.50 -26.68 -20.50
C PHE A 5 9.48 -25.72 -21.12
N TRP A 6 9.93 -24.51 -21.47
CA TRP A 6 9.09 -23.50 -22.11
C TRP A 6 9.02 -23.76 -23.61
N SER A 7 7.83 -23.88 -24.18
CA SER A 7 7.65 -23.89 -25.63
C SER A 7 7.78 -22.48 -26.22
N GLU A 8 8.02 -22.39 -27.53
CA GLU A 8 8.02 -21.12 -28.25
C GLU A 8 6.68 -20.39 -28.14
N ASP A 9 5.57 -21.13 -28.20
CA ASP A 9 4.21 -20.58 -28.04
C ASP A 9 3.99 -19.99 -26.65
N GLU A 10 4.45 -20.67 -25.59
CA GLU A 10 4.35 -20.14 -24.22
C GLU A 10 5.19 -18.88 -24.04
N VAL A 11 6.36 -18.81 -24.68
CA VAL A 11 7.22 -17.62 -24.67
C VAL A 11 6.56 -16.46 -25.43
N LYS A 12 6.00 -16.72 -26.60
CA LYS A 12 5.30 -15.73 -27.42
C LYS A 12 4.03 -15.23 -26.72
N TYR A 13 3.28 -16.14 -26.11
CA TYR A 13 2.11 -15.82 -25.29
C TYR A 13 2.51 -14.94 -24.09
N LEU A 14 3.54 -15.34 -23.33
CA LEU A 14 4.06 -14.54 -22.22
C LEU A 14 4.40 -13.12 -22.68
N SER A 15 5.23 -12.97 -23.72
CA SER A 15 5.67 -11.65 -24.18
C SER A 15 4.53 -10.76 -24.66
N SER A 16 3.55 -11.30 -25.39
CA SER A 16 2.41 -10.52 -25.93
C SER A 16 1.38 -10.13 -24.87
N GLN A 17 1.15 -10.98 -23.86
CA GLN A 17 0.08 -10.79 -22.88
C GLN A 17 0.50 -9.93 -21.68
N LEU A 18 1.80 -9.70 -21.47
CA LEU A 18 2.29 -8.88 -20.37
C LEU A 18 1.74 -7.44 -20.36
N LYS A 19 1.29 -6.94 -21.52
CA LYS A 19 0.62 -5.62 -21.65
C LYS A 19 -0.83 -5.63 -21.17
N TYR A 20 -1.50 -6.78 -21.18
CA TYR A 20 -2.95 -6.89 -20.99
C TYR A 20 -3.35 -7.68 -19.77
N LYS A 21 -2.43 -8.51 -19.25
CA LYS A 21 -2.70 -9.47 -18.18
C LYS A 21 -1.65 -9.38 -17.11
N THR A 22 -2.10 -9.51 -15.87
CA THR A 22 -1.20 -9.69 -14.73
C THR A 22 -0.44 -11.00 -14.85
N ARG A 23 0.74 -11.08 -14.23
CA ARG A 23 1.52 -12.34 -14.15
C ARG A 23 0.73 -13.49 -13.53
N GLY A 24 -0.23 -13.20 -12.65
CA GLY A 24 -1.11 -14.20 -12.05
C GLY A 24 -2.11 -14.79 -13.06
N GLN A 25 -2.70 -13.93 -13.90
CA GLN A 25 -3.56 -14.36 -15.00
C GLN A 25 -2.77 -15.16 -16.04
N ILE A 26 -1.59 -14.66 -16.45
CA ILE A 26 -0.71 -15.38 -17.39
C ILE A 26 -0.26 -16.73 -16.81
N ALA A 27 0.07 -16.79 -15.51
CA ALA A 27 0.41 -18.03 -14.82
C ALA A 27 -0.74 -19.05 -14.85
N LYS A 28 -1.98 -18.59 -14.63
CA LYS A 28 -3.19 -19.41 -14.73
C LYS A 28 -3.40 -19.92 -16.15
N ASP A 29 -3.30 -19.05 -17.15
CA ASP A 29 -3.49 -19.39 -18.57
C ASP A 29 -2.47 -20.43 -19.06
N LEU A 30 -1.21 -20.32 -18.61
CA LEU A 30 -0.12 -21.24 -19.01
C LEU A 30 -0.03 -22.51 -18.14
N GLY A 31 -0.84 -22.61 -17.08
CA GLY A 31 -0.73 -23.69 -16.09
C GLY A 31 0.67 -23.75 -15.45
N ARG A 32 1.25 -22.59 -15.12
CA ARG A 32 2.62 -22.45 -14.57
C ARG A 32 2.59 -21.69 -13.24
N GLY A 33 3.60 -21.93 -12.40
CA GLY A 33 3.77 -21.14 -11.18
C GLY A 33 4.21 -19.70 -11.47
N ILE A 34 3.75 -18.72 -10.68
CA ILE A 34 4.12 -17.29 -10.80
C ILE A 34 5.65 -17.09 -10.75
N SER A 35 6.36 -17.87 -9.92
CA SER A 35 7.83 -17.84 -9.85
C SER A 35 8.49 -18.28 -11.15
N SER A 36 7.88 -19.22 -11.89
CA SER A 36 8.35 -19.68 -13.20
C SER A 36 8.20 -18.57 -14.25
N ILE A 37 7.06 -17.87 -14.26
CA ILE A 37 6.83 -16.69 -15.11
C ILE A 37 7.92 -15.64 -14.86
N ARG A 38 8.16 -15.27 -13.59
CA ARG A 38 9.18 -14.28 -13.21
C ARG A 38 10.58 -14.68 -13.65
N SER A 39 10.93 -15.96 -13.46
CA SER A 39 12.23 -16.49 -13.87
C SER A 39 12.39 -16.39 -15.39
N LYS A 40 11.36 -16.79 -16.16
CA LYS A 40 11.41 -16.73 -17.62
C LYS A 40 11.51 -15.29 -18.14
N MET A 41 10.73 -14.36 -17.58
CA MET A 41 10.83 -12.92 -17.93
C MET A 41 12.27 -12.40 -17.74
N ARG A 42 12.92 -12.76 -16.64
CA ARG A 42 14.32 -12.38 -16.37
C ARG A 42 15.27 -12.92 -17.44
N HIS A 43 15.13 -14.18 -17.84
CA HIS A 43 15.96 -14.79 -18.89
C HIS A 43 15.71 -14.20 -20.27
N LEU A 44 14.49 -13.73 -20.55
CA LEU A 44 14.14 -13.07 -21.79
C LEU A 44 14.58 -11.59 -21.82
N GLY A 45 15.24 -11.09 -20.77
CA GLY A 45 15.56 -9.67 -20.63
C GLY A 45 14.32 -8.79 -20.50
N ILE A 46 13.14 -9.38 -20.31
CA ILE A 46 11.89 -8.67 -20.09
C ILE A 46 11.96 -8.14 -18.67
N GLN A 47 12.35 -6.88 -18.55
CA GLN A 47 12.18 -6.17 -17.30
C GLN A 47 10.69 -6.18 -16.99
N SER A 48 10.39 -6.70 -15.80
CA SER A 48 9.02 -6.78 -15.33
C SER A 48 8.52 -5.36 -15.12
N ASP A 49 7.68 -4.88 -16.02
CA ASP A 49 6.92 -3.63 -15.88
C ASP A 49 6.01 -3.63 -14.65
N TYR A 50 5.95 -4.72 -13.89
CA TYR A 50 5.55 -4.70 -12.47
C TYR A 50 6.17 -3.53 -11.69
N HIS A 51 7.30 -2.96 -12.13
CA HIS A 51 7.86 -1.72 -11.60
C HIS A 51 8.12 -0.61 -12.65
N LYS A 52 7.87 -0.81 -13.95
CA LYS A 52 7.55 0.35 -14.80
C LYS A 52 6.12 0.72 -14.46
N ARG A 53 5.99 1.49 -13.38
CA ARG A 53 4.92 2.48 -13.29
C ARG A 53 4.92 3.16 -14.66
N THR A 54 3.78 3.21 -15.33
CA THR A 54 3.57 4.36 -16.19
C THR A 54 3.78 5.54 -15.27
N ASP A 55 4.85 6.26 -15.52
CA ASP A 55 5.21 7.46 -14.78
C ASP A 55 3.95 8.33 -14.77
N ASP A 56 3.45 8.65 -13.56
CA ASP A 56 2.32 9.53 -13.30
C ASP A 56 0.91 9.00 -13.67
N HIS A 57 0.37 8.04 -12.90
CA HIS A 57 -1.10 7.91 -12.84
C HIS A 57 -1.63 9.01 -11.93
N THR A 58 -1.87 10.17 -12.54
CA THR A 58 -2.54 11.30 -11.92
C THR A 58 -4.04 10.99 -11.83
N LEU A 59 -4.58 11.00 -10.62
CA LEU A 59 -6.01 10.94 -10.37
C LEU A 59 -6.69 12.18 -10.96
N LEU A 60 -7.90 12.00 -11.48
CA LEU A 60 -8.77 13.15 -11.73
C LEU A 60 -9.08 13.87 -10.41
N ASP A 61 -9.28 15.18 -10.43
CA ASP A 61 -9.59 15.97 -9.22
C ASP A 61 -10.79 15.40 -8.46
N THR A 62 -11.81 14.92 -9.17
CA THR A 62 -12.99 14.29 -8.55
C THR A 62 -12.69 12.96 -7.90
N GLU A 63 -11.77 12.16 -8.48
CA GLU A 63 -11.33 10.89 -7.89
C GLU A 63 -10.47 11.15 -6.65
N ALA A 64 -9.52 12.08 -6.74
CA ALA A 64 -8.69 12.49 -5.62
C ALA A 64 -9.53 13.10 -4.47
N ALA A 65 -10.54 13.91 -4.80
CA ALA A 65 -11.47 14.46 -3.82
C ALA A 65 -12.32 13.37 -3.15
N TYR A 66 -12.89 12.45 -3.93
CA TYR A 66 -13.69 11.33 -3.40
C TYR A 66 -12.85 10.42 -2.51
N ILE A 67 -11.68 9.98 -2.99
CA ILE A 67 -10.76 9.14 -2.23
C ILE A 67 -10.26 9.87 -0.99
N GLY A 68 -9.97 11.18 -1.09
CA GLY A 68 -9.56 12.01 0.04
C GLY A 68 -10.63 12.08 1.13
N GLY A 69 -11.89 12.32 0.77
CA GLY A 69 -13.01 12.32 1.71
C GLY A 69 -13.25 10.95 2.36
N LEU A 70 -13.24 9.88 1.56
CA LEU A 70 -13.35 8.51 2.06
C LEU A 70 -12.17 8.16 2.99
N PHE A 71 -10.96 8.59 2.64
CA PHE A 71 -9.77 8.39 3.44
C PHE A 71 -9.82 9.15 4.76
N ASP A 72 -10.35 10.36 4.79
CA ASP A 72 -10.52 11.12 6.03
C ASP A 72 -11.51 10.47 7.00
N GLY A 73 -12.58 9.86 6.47
CA GLY A 73 -13.59 9.15 7.27
C GLY A 73 -13.15 7.76 7.73
N GLU A 74 -12.76 6.90 6.80
CA GLU A 74 -12.54 5.45 7.01
C GLU A 74 -11.06 5.04 6.97
N GLY A 75 -10.17 5.98 6.62
CA GLY A 75 -8.75 5.72 6.41
C GLY A 75 -7.90 5.82 7.68
N ASN A 76 -6.76 5.15 7.64
CA ASN A 76 -5.75 5.19 8.68
C ASN A 76 -4.33 5.25 8.09
N ILE A 77 -3.48 6.08 8.72
CA ILE A 77 -2.03 6.11 8.49
C ILE A 77 -1.35 5.55 9.72
N THR A 78 -0.65 4.43 9.55
CA THR A 78 0.22 3.85 10.56
C THR A 78 1.67 4.17 10.22
N LEU A 79 2.34 4.93 11.08
CA LEU A 79 3.80 5.02 11.12
C LEU A 79 4.24 4.73 12.56
N ALA A 80 4.74 3.53 12.82
CA ALA A 80 4.99 3.06 14.19
C ALA A 80 6.21 2.12 14.27
N ARG A 81 6.82 2.05 15.46
CA ARG A 81 7.84 1.04 15.74
C ARG A 81 7.17 -0.32 15.92
N GLU A 82 7.64 -1.31 15.18
CA GLU A 82 7.22 -2.71 15.29
C GLU A 82 8.42 -3.54 15.78
N LYS A 83 8.26 -4.20 16.93
CA LYS A 83 9.30 -5.07 17.49
C LYS A 83 9.51 -6.27 16.57
N THR A 84 10.75 -6.58 16.25
CA THR A 84 11.08 -7.75 15.44
C THR A 84 12.46 -8.31 15.79
N LYS A 85 12.57 -9.63 15.76
CA LYS A 85 13.85 -10.34 15.93
C LYS A 85 14.67 -10.38 14.64
N LEU A 86 14.07 -10.03 13.50
CA LEU A 86 14.71 -10.08 12.18
C LEU A 86 15.64 -8.87 11.90
N SER A 87 15.54 -7.82 12.71
CA SER A 87 16.38 -6.62 12.63
C SER A 87 17.38 -6.64 13.78
N GLN A 88 18.66 -6.37 13.49
CA GLN A 88 19.69 -6.23 14.52
C GLN A 88 19.36 -5.13 15.54
N ARG A 89 18.51 -4.16 15.18
CA ARG A 89 18.05 -3.07 16.05
C ARG A 89 16.92 -3.47 16.99
N GLY A 90 16.38 -4.69 16.85
CA GLY A 90 15.22 -5.18 17.62
C GLY A 90 13.86 -4.61 17.18
N PHE A 91 13.84 -3.71 16.19
CA PHE A 91 12.61 -3.15 15.61
C PHE A 91 12.78 -2.74 14.14
N ILE A 92 11.64 -2.53 13.49
CA ILE A 92 11.49 -1.82 12.21
C ILE A 92 10.47 -0.69 12.39
N ILE A 93 10.49 0.31 11.52
CA ILE A 93 9.40 1.27 11.40
C ILE A 93 8.42 0.71 10.35
N ARG A 94 7.20 0.42 10.80
CA ARG A 94 6.10 -0.02 9.96
C ARG A 94 5.37 1.21 9.44
N LEU A 95 5.33 1.34 8.11
CA LEU A 95 4.47 2.29 7.41
C LEU A 95 3.37 1.54 6.65
N GLU A 96 2.12 1.89 6.90
CA GLU A 96 0.95 1.36 6.20
C GLU A 96 -0.14 2.42 6.10
N ILE A 97 -0.73 2.55 4.92
CA ILE A 97 -2.03 3.20 4.71
C ILE A 97 -3.08 2.11 4.55
N ARG A 98 -4.24 2.31 5.17
CA ARG A 98 -5.37 1.39 5.13
C ARG A 98 -6.69 2.15 5.02
N VAL A 99 -7.64 1.60 4.27
CA VAL A 99 -9.06 1.97 4.32
C VAL A 99 -9.85 0.69 4.54
N ASP A 100 -10.61 0.64 5.63
CA ASP A 100 -11.48 -0.50 5.94
C ASP A 100 -12.93 -0.10 5.67
N ASN A 101 -13.71 -0.98 5.06
CA ASN A 101 -15.12 -0.70 4.78
C ASN A 101 -15.93 -2.00 4.66
N THR A 102 -17.24 -1.96 4.93
CA THR A 102 -18.14 -3.10 4.65
C THR A 102 -18.66 -3.10 3.22
N ASN A 103 -18.48 -2.00 2.48
CA ASN A 103 -18.78 -1.89 1.06
C ASN A 103 -17.51 -2.13 0.23
N LYS A 104 -17.43 -3.30 -0.41
CA LYS A 104 -16.29 -3.67 -1.27
C LYS A 104 -16.11 -2.72 -2.46
N ASN A 105 -17.20 -2.21 -3.05
CA ASN A 105 -17.14 -1.36 -4.23
C ASN A 105 -16.38 -0.05 -3.96
N ALA A 106 -16.46 0.49 -2.74
CA ALA A 106 -15.69 1.67 -2.35
C ALA A 106 -14.17 1.39 -2.37
N LEU A 107 -13.76 0.19 -1.97
CA LEU A 107 -12.35 -0.20 -1.94
C LEU A 107 -11.83 -0.67 -3.30
N ASP A 108 -12.70 -1.31 -4.10
CA ASP A 108 -12.42 -1.63 -5.49
C ASP A 108 -12.21 -0.33 -6.29
N PHE A 109 -13.04 0.70 -6.06
CA PHE A 109 -12.85 2.02 -6.68
C PHE A 109 -11.47 2.62 -6.37
N ILE A 110 -11.02 2.59 -5.10
CA ILE A 110 -9.67 3.05 -4.75
C ILE A 110 -8.62 2.23 -5.51
N SER A 111 -8.77 0.90 -5.55
CA SER A 111 -7.83 0.02 -6.22
C SER A 111 -7.75 0.28 -7.73
N ASP A 112 -8.90 0.47 -8.38
CA ASP A 112 -9.00 0.68 -9.82
C ASP A 112 -8.54 2.08 -10.21
N ALA A 113 -8.93 3.11 -9.47
CA ALA A 113 -8.51 4.49 -9.72
C ALA A 113 -7.02 4.70 -9.43
N THR A 114 -6.47 4.08 -8.38
CA THR A 114 -5.06 4.32 -8.00
C THR A 114 -4.08 3.33 -8.64
N HIS A 115 -4.57 2.18 -9.10
CA HIS A 115 -3.77 1.03 -9.57
C HIS A 115 -2.71 0.52 -8.56
N ILE A 116 -2.85 0.90 -7.29
CA ILE A 116 -1.94 0.55 -6.19
C ILE A 116 -2.69 -0.03 -5.01
N GLY A 117 -1.93 -0.63 -4.09
CA GLY A 117 -2.48 -1.31 -2.93
C GLY A 117 -3.14 -2.63 -3.27
N ARG A 118 -3.80 -3.23 -2.28
CA ARG A 118 -4.52 -4.49 -2.45
C ARG A 118 -5.73 -4.53 -1.54
N VAL A 119 -6.85 -5.01 -2.08
CA VAL A 119 -8.06 -5.31 -1.31
C VAL A 119 -7.96 -6.70 -0.69
N TYR A 120 -8.22 -6.77 0.61
CA TYR A 120 -8.32 -7.98 1.41
C TYR A 120 -9.75 -8.14 1.93
N THR A 121 -10.22 -9.38 2.02
CA THR A 121 -11.50 -9.73 2.62
C THR A 121 -11.25 -10.41 3.95
N TYR A 122 -11.92 -9.93 5.00
CA TYR A 122 -11.93 -10.52 6.32
C TYR A 122 -13.34 -10.99 6.64
N GLU A 123 -13.54 -12.30 6.56
CA GLU A 123 -14.79 -12.94 6.93
C GLU A 123 -14.85 -13.08 8.46
N LYS A 124 -16.01 -12.79 9.04
CA LYS A 124 -16.31 -13.07 10.44
C LYS A 124 -17.64 -13.79 10.52
N ASP A 125 -17.68 -14.80 11.38
CA ASP A 125 -18.91 -15.52 11.64
C ASP A 125 -19.99 -14.58 12.20
N ASN A 126 -21.23 -14.72 11.71
CA ASN A 126 -22.40 -13.93 12.09
C ASN A 126 -22.30 -12.40 11.90
N ARG A 127 -21.42 -11.89 11.02
CA ARG A 127 -21.34 -10.45 10.68
C ARG A 127 -21.10 -10.24 9.19
N LYS A 128 -21.45 -9.04 8.69
CA LYS A 128 -21.08 -8.64 7.32
C LYS A 128 -19.55 -8.70 7.15
N PRO A 129 -19.03 -9.19 6.01
CA PRO A 129 -17.60 -9.18 5.72
C PRO A 129 -17.02 -7.77 5.85
N LEU A 130 -15.80 -7.68 6.37
CA LEU A 130 -15.00 -6.46 6.36
C LEU A 130 -14.02 -6.54 5.20
N TYR A 131 -13.99 -5.51 4.37
CA TYR A 131 -13.00 -5.35 3.31
C TYR A 131 -11.95 -4.33 3.75
N SER A 132 -10.73 -4.48 3.26
CA SER A 132 -9.62 -3.62 3.62
C SER A 132 -8.71 -3.40 2.42
N TRP A 133 -8.61 -2.15 1.97
CA TRP A 133 -7.60 -1.75 1.01
C TRP A 133 -6.34 -1.34 1.78
N GLN A 134 -5.19 -1.95 1.46
CA GLN A 134 -3.93 -1.73 2.17
C GLN A 134 -2.80 -1.38 1.21
N LEU A 135 -1.98 -0.41 1.61
CA LEU A 135 -0.82 0.07 0.88
C LEU A 135 0.41 0.21 1.80
N ARG A 136 1.55 -0.36 1.40
CA ARG A 136 2.79 -0.40 2.22
C ARG A 136 4.05 0.09 1.52
N ARG A 137 4.02 0.28 0.20
CA ARG A 137 5.21 0.66 -0.56
C ARG A 137 5.43 2.17 -0.43
N LEU A 138 6.58 2.57 0.11
CA LEU A 138 6.97 3.96 0.38
C LEU A 138 6.66 4.91 -0.78
N ALA A 139 7.14 4.58 -1.98
CA ALA A 139 6.96 5.42 -3.15
C ALA A 139 5.52 5.48 -3.68
N ASP A 140 4.67 4.48 -3.37
CA ASP A 140 3.24 4.54 -3.73
C ASP A 140 2.48 5.36 -2.68
N ILE A 141 2.83 5.22 -1.40
CA ILE A 141 2.25 5.99 -0.29
C ILE A 141 2.50 7.48 -0.49
N LYS A 142 3.75 7.86 -0.79
CA LYS A 142 4.11 9.26 -1.09
C LYS A 142 3.25 9.80 -2.23
N ALA A 143 3.27 9.13 -3.38
CA ALA A 143 2.55 9.57 -4.57
C ALA A 143 1.04 9.73 -4.35
N LEU A 144 0.42 8.78 -3.63
CA LEU A 144 -1.00 8.88 -3.29
C LEU A 144 -1.27 10.06 -2.36
N LEU A 145 -0.51 10.18 -1.26
CA LEU A 145 -0.74 11.25 -0.28
C LEU A 145 -0.55 12.64 -0.88
N GLU A 146 0.40 12.83 -1.80
CA GLU A 146 0.59 14.09 -2.51
C GLU A 146 -0.64 14.49 -3.33
N GLN A 147 -1.26 13.53 -4.02
CA GLN A 147 -2.48 13.76 -4.80
C GLN A 147 -3.72 13.99 -3.93
N LEU A 148 -3.80 13.34 -2.75
CA LEU A 148 -4.92 13.53 -1.83
C LEU A 148 -4.79 14.80 -0.97
N LEU A 149 -3.58 15.32 -0.77
CA LEU A 149 -3.29 16.40 0.17
C LEU A 149 -4.16 17.67 0.01
N PRO A 150 -4.50 18.12 -1.21
CA PRO A 150 -5.41 19.26 -1.39
C PRO A 150 -6.80 19.02 -0.81
N TYR A 151 -7.25 17.76 -0.74
CA TYR A 151 -8.61 17.37 -0.36
C TYR A 151 -8.73 16.84 1.08
N LEU A 152 -7.63 16.46 1.72
CA LEU A 152 -7.63 16.03 3.13
C LEU A 152 -7.89 17.20 4.08
N ILE A 153 -8.74 16.98 5.08
CA ILE A 153 -9.09 17.92 6.15
C ILE A 153 -8.59 17.36 7.49
N ILE A 154 -9.09 16.18 7.89
CA ILE A 154 -8.87 15.60 9.22
C ILE A 154 -7.46 15.01 9.33
N LYS A 155 -6.97 14.37 8.26
CA LYS A 155 -5.67 13.68 8.24
C LYS A 155 -4.58 14.45 7.50
N ARG A 156 -4.83 15.72 7.10
CA ARG A 156 -3.88 16.54 6.33
C ARG A 156 -2.49 16.63 6.97
N GLU A 157 -2.41 17.00 8.26
CA GLU A 157 -1.11 17.13 8.92
C GLU A 157 -0.39 15.78 9.05
N ARG A 158 -1.12 14.69 9.29
CA ARG A 158 -0.54 13.34 9.31
C ARG A 158 0.01 12.95 7.94
N ALA A 159 -0.71 13.29 6.86
CA ALA A 159 -0.27 13.04 5.50
C ALA A 159 1.04 13.77 5.19
N LYS A 160 1.17 15.06 5.56
CA LYS A 160 2.41 15.84 5.37
C LYS A 160 3.62 15.19 6.06
N LEU A 161 3.50 14.85 7.34
CA LEU A 161 4.58 14.20 8.09
C LEU A 161 4.95 12.83 7.50
N THR A 162 3.96 12.12 6.93
CA THR A 162 4.19 10.83 6.29
C THR A 162 4.89 10.98 4.94
N ILE A 163 4.57 12.02 4.16
CA ILE A 163 5.28 12.38 2.93
C ILE A 163 6.74 12.68 3.26
N GLU A 164 7.02 13.51 4.28
CA GLU A 164 8.37 13.84 4.74
C GLU A 164 9.15 12.56 5.12
N TYR A 165 8.53 11.65 5.87
CA TYR A 165 9.14 10.36 6.20
C TYR A 165 9.47 9.55 4.94
N CYS A 166 8.55 9.49 3.97
CA CYS A 166 8.76 8.77 2.72
C CYS A 166 9.93 9.34 1.92
N GLU A 167 10.04 10.66 1.81
CA GLU A 167 11.14 11.36 1.13
C GLU A 167 12.49 11.06 1.77
N GLY A 168 12.56 11.15 3.10
CA GLY A 168 13.75 10.82 3.87
C GLY A 168 14.20 9.36 3.66
N ARG A 169 13.25 8.41 3.57
CA ARG A 169 13.58 7.00 3.29
C ARG A 169 13.98 6.74 1.85
N LEU A 170 13.32 7.39 0.88
CA LEU A 170 13.56 7.16 -0.55
C LEU A 170 14.88 7.77 -1.02
N SER A 171 15.38 8.82 -0.36
CA SER A 171 16.69 9.41 -0.65
C SER A 171 17.88 8.58 -0.15
N LYS A 172 17.62 7.56 0.67
CA LYS A 172 18.65 6.73 1.32
C LYS A 172 18.82 5.39 0.64
N ARG A 173 20.01 4.81 0.83
CA ARG A 173 20.32 3.45 0.40
C ARG A 173 19.38 2.45 1.06
N TYR A 174 19.11 1.35 0.36
CA TYR A 174 18.36 0.23 0.90
C TYR A 174 18.99 -0.24 2.23
N HIS A 175 18.17 -0.44 3.26
CA HIS A 175 18.55 -0.77 4.64
C HIS A 175 19.36 0.26 5.44
N ALA A 176 19.46 1.51 5.00
CA ALA A 176 20.04 2.59 5.82
C ALA A 176 19.39 2.65 7.21
N ALA A 177 20.19 2.98 8.24
CA ALA A 177 19.71 3.18 9.60
C ALA A 177 18.62 4.27 9.64
N TYR A 178 17.80 4.24 10.71
CA TYR A 178 16.89 5.34 10.96
C TYR A 178 17.63 6.51 11.58
N ASP A 179 17.41 7.71 11.06
CA ASP A 179 17.98 8.91 11.67
C ASP A 179 17.06 9.49 12.75
N GLU A 180 17.54 10.55 13.40
CA GLU A 180 16.80 11.19 14.49
C GLU A 180 15.46 11.77 14.00
N ARG A 181 15.44 12.42 12.84
CA ARG A 181 14.22 13.04 12.30
C ARG A 181 13.16 11.99 11.97
N GLU A 182 13.53 10.88 11.36
CA GLU A 182 12.64 9.75 11.09
C GLU A 182 12.01 9.19 12.37
N LEU A 183 12.79 9.11 13.46
CA LEU A 183 12.29 8.66 14.75
C LEU A 183 11.38 9.69 15.42
N GLN A 184 11.65 10.99 15.25
CA GLN A 184 10.78 12.08 15.70
C GLN A 184 9.43 12.05 14.97
N LEU A 185 9.44 11.91 13.64
CA LEU A 185 8.23 11.80 12.80
C LEU A 185 7.30 10.67 13.26
N VAL A 186 7.86 9.51 13.63
CA VAL A 186 7.08 8.39 14.21
C VAL A 186 6.38 8.83 15.50
N GLY A 187 7.08 9.57 16.36
CA GLY A 187 6.51 10.10 17.61
C GLY A 187 5.41 11.12 17.38
N GLU A 188 5.60 12.04 16.43
CA GLU A 188 4.62 13.08 16.07
C GLU A 188 3.33 12.46 15.50
N ILE A 189 3.45 11.55 14.52
CA ILE A 189 2.29 10.87 13.92
C ILE A 189 1.54 10.02 14.96
N SER A 190 2.27 9.33 15.84
CA SER A 190 1.65 8.55 16.92
C SER A 190 0.77 9.42 17.83
N LYS A 191 1.26 10.60 18.25
CA LYS A 191 0.48 11.55 19.06
C LYS A 191 -0.80 12.02 18.36
N LEU A 192 -0.75 12.22 17.04
CA LEU A 192 -1.92 12.62 16.25
C LEU A 192 -2.99 11.52 16.14
N ASN A 193 -2.60 10.25 16.29
CA ASN A 193 -3.54 9.13 16.30
C ASN A 193 -4.31 8.96 17.64
N HIS A 194 -3.83 9.57 18.73
CA HIS A 194 -4.41 9.42 20.07
C HIS A 194 -5.44 10.47 20.48
N ARG A 195 -5.83 11.42 19.60
CA ARG A 195 -6.80 12.49 19.89
C ARG A 195 -8.28 12.04 19.85
N GLY A 196 -8.61 10.94 20.52
CA GLY A 196 -9.95 10.80 21.08
C GLY A 196 -9.92 11.43 22.47
N GLU A 197 -10.75 12.44 22.74
CA GLU A 197 -10.90 12.94 24.11
C GLU A 197 -11.25 11.76 25.01
N LYS A 198 -10.42 11.48 26.02
CA LYS A 198 -10.95 10.78 27.20
C LYS A 198 -11.93 11.78 27.81
N ASN A 199 -13.22 11.56 27.62
CA ASN A 199 -14.24 12.25 28.42
C ASN A 199 -14.00 11.83 29.87
N ASP A 200 -13.18 12.62 30.57
CA ASP A 200 -12.98 12.54 32.01
C ASP A 200 -14.13 13.29 32.69
N THR A 201 -15.35 12.81 32.42
CA THR A 201 -16.55 13.16 33.18
C THR A 201 -17.01 11.92 33.91
N ARG A 202 -16.21 11.47 34.87
CA ARG A 202 -16.76 10.98 36.12
C ARG A 202 -16.90 12.18 37.04
N VAL A 203 -18.02 12.89 36.88
CA VAL A 203 -18.49 13.81 37.92
C VAL A 203 -18.76 12.95 39.13
N SER A 204 -17.84 13.01 40.09
CA SER A 204 -18.15 12.81 41.50
C SER A 204 -19.31 13.73 41.87
N GLY A 205 -20.44 13.16 42.27
CA GLY A 205 -21.62 13.93 42.65
C GLY A 205 -22.71 13.07 43.27
N VAL A 206 -22.59 12.93 44.61
CA VAL A 206 -23.62 12.71 45.64
C VAL A 206 -24.43 11.42 45.59
#